data_AF-A0A8H6A602-F1
#
_entry.id   AF-A0A8H6A602-F1
#
_cell.length_a   1.000
_cell.length_b   1.000
_cell.length_c   1.000
_cell.angle_alpha   90.00
_cell.angle_beta   90.00
_cell.angle_gamma   90.00
#
_symmetry.space_group_name_H-M   'P 1'
#
loop_
_entity.id
_entity.type
_entity.pdbx_description
1 polymer ?
#
loop_
_entity_poly.entity_id
_entity_poly.type
_entity_poly.pdbx_seq_one_letter_code
_entity_poly.pdbx_strand_id
1 'polypeptide(L)'
;MAPNNISATPAHIPPFASPLAPYIKTRQEALRIRQALTSYLRSQLTFADDDPDHPNSHAQSHLSLCVPQDAVIDVKPIPSELTGLRKEYLQALQANLNAKKEYRAVSERHISRVSQGGDTAGVGTRAVDPNTELKAYLRLLRDRRRHAKLQITEHYFEELKTRNSIKPEDFDNTGSRSKQFALPTDLKEGQNDSSSGDEIESLLHNLERAVVRARSQLDREKSLLEELRAQHETGNGPGNDGVLPGVKVAALQQTRDALVQWVEEKLMSVGSNEEGLMQEIPPEEIEKSDNLLEIQKAQVAEQYAAYVDARKRLLDAASRACQPVGTISEQPASHPTKQSKATPEETSSLEPVELLSFVDDFLLPLSKCQRALALQKFYLAGILAKEKSTTLRMLNRLSDESHLLPEYPILARHATIPTEPTKPDEVVALAEAWAFASEAAGMNEREDVKQTIEEGIETAQDAEKVLQEVYDVLNQDLEEVLRDQGKEGRTDIWAHEAQSSKSRMRPGGNDKRAKGPWARLDGRIGVTD
;
A
#
# COMPACT_ATOMS: atom_id res chain seq x y z
N MET A 1 10.47 -11.38 67.84
CA MET A 1 11.65 -10.78 67.15
C MET A 1 11.38 -10.83 65.66
N ALA A 2 10.99 -9.69 65.08
CA ALA A 2 10.73 -9.54 63.64
C ALA A 2 12.00 -9.01 62.95
N PRO A 3 12.38 -9.51 61.77
CA PRO A 3 13.43 -8.89 60.98
C PRO A 3 12.87 -7.72 60.17
N ASN A 4 13.53 -6.57 60.32
CA ASN A 4 13.24 -5.30 59.66
C ASN A 4 13.44 -5.40 58.13
N ASN A 5 12.35 -5.30 57.38
CA ASN A 5 12.40 -4.95 55.96
C ASN A 5 12.44 -3.43 55.84
N ILE A 6 13.65 -2.90 55.65
CA ILE A 6 13.87 -1.50 55.29
C ILE A 6 13.33 -1.32 53.86
N SER A 7 12.13 -0.75 53.75
CA SER A 7 11.62 -0.26 52.48
C SER A 7 12.40 0.99 52.10
N ALA A 8 13.18 0.89 51.02
CA ALA A 8 13.77 2.05 50.39
C ALA A 8 12.64 2.94 49.84
N THR A 9 12.47 4.11 50.46
CA THR A 9 11.49 5.13 50.07
C THR A 9 11.72 5.59 48.63
N PRO A 10 10.69 5.64 47.76
CA PRO A 10 10.85 6.17 46.42
C PRO A 10 11.03 7.69 46.47
N ALA A 11 11.98 8.17 45.66
CA ALA A 11 12.19 9.58 45.37
C ALA A 11 10.86 10.33 45.12
N HIS A 12 10.80 11.56 45.64
CA HIS A 12 9.69 12.51 45.58
C HIS A 12 8.90 12.45 44.24
N ILE A 13 7.75 11.74 44.25
CA ILE A 13 6.87 11.64 43.09
C ILE A 13 6.13 12.99 42.95
N PRO A 14 6.22 13.69 41.82
CA PRO A 14 5.55 14.96 41.64
C PRO A 14 4.01 14.79 41.68
N PRO A 15 3.24 15.82 42.09
CA PRO A 15 1.81 15.70 42.39
C PRO A 15 0.98 15.23 41.17
N PHE A 16 1.39 15.58 39.95
CA PHE A 16 0.74 15.10 38.72
C PHE A 16 0.91 13.59 38.47
N ALA A 17 1.94 12.97 39.04
CA ALA A 17 2.23 11.54 38.93
C ALA A 17 1.75 10.74 40.16
N SER A 18 1.10 11.38 41.13
CA SER A 18 0.44 10.72 42.26
C SER A 18 -0.53 9.58 41.87
N PRO A 19 -1.34 9.66 40.79
CA PRO A 19 -2.18 8.52 40.37
C PRO A 19 -1.36 7.35 39.82
N LEU A 20 -0.11 7.58 39.41
CA LEU A 20 0.80 6.55 38.89
C LEU A 20 1.69 5.94 39.97
N ALA A 21 1.69 6.49 41.19
CA ALA A 21 2.44 5.98 42.33
C ALA A 21 2.29 4.46 42.57
N PRO A 22 1.10 3.82 42.48
CA PRO A 22 1.00 2.38 42.65
C PRO A 22 1.72 1.55 41.57
N TYR A 23 1.93 2.13 40.38
CA TYR A 23 2.57 1.51 39.22
C TYR A 23 4.06 1.85 39.10
N ILE A 24 4.56 2.85 39.83
CA ILE A 24 5.98 3.20 39.89
C ILE A 24 6.67 2.27 40.89
N LYS A 25 7.43 1.31 40.38
CA LYS A 25 8.23 0.36 41.18
C LYS A 25 9.70 0.70 41.11
N THR A 26 10.45 0.39 42.17
CA THR A 26 11.91 0.52 42.12
C THR A 26 12.48 -0.48 41.10
N ARG A 27 13.67 -0.19 40.55
CA ARG A 27 14.32 -1.09 39.57
C ARG A 27 14.40 -2.53 40.08
N GLN A 28 14.69 -2.72 41.36
CA GLN A 28 14.79 -4.04 41.98
C GLN A 28 13.44 -4.74 42.10
N GLU A 29 12.39 -4.03 42.52
CA GLU A 29 11.03 -4.56 42.58
C GLU A 29 10.50 -4.93 41.20
N ALA A 30 10.73 -4.06 40.20
CA ALA A 30 10.35 -4.32 38.81
C ALA A 30 11.04 -5.58 38.28
N LEU A 31 12.33 -5.78 38.59
CA LEU A 31 13.05 -7.00 38.22
C LEU A 31 12.48 -8.25 38.91
N ARG A 32 12.17 -8.19 40.21
CA ARG A 32 11.53 -9.30 40.94
C ARG A 32 10.16 -9.66 40.37
N ILE A 33 9.34 -8.66 40.07
CA ILE A 33 8.01 -8.86 39.45
C ILE A 33 8.17 -9.51 38.08
N ARG A 34 9.09 -9.02 37.23
CA ARG A 34 9.37 -9.63 35.92
C ARG A 34 9.83 -11.07 36.05
N GLN A 35 10.73 -11.38 36.98
CA GLN A 35 11.18 -12.76 37.22
C GLN A 35 10.03 -13.68 37.59
N ALA A 36 9.17 -13.26 38.54
CA ALA A 36 8.01 -14.04 38.97
C ALA A 36 6.97 -14.25 37.85
N LEU A 37 6.69 -13.21 37.05
CA LEU A 37 5.80 -13.33 35.89
C LEU A 37 6.39 -14.23 34.81
N THR A 38 7.70 -14.15 34.59
CA THR A 38 8.38 -14.98 33.59
C THR A 38 8.36 -16.45 34.01
N SER A 39 8.63 -16.76 35.28
CA SER A 39 8.52 -18.15 35.79
C SER A 39 7.09 -18.68 35.69
N TYR A 40 6.10 -17.81 35.93
CA TYR A 40 4.70 -18.17 35.83
C TYR A 40 4.26 -18.44 34.38
N LEU A 41 4.63 -17.57 33.43
CA LEU A 41 4.32 -17.79 32.01
C LEU A 41 5.03 -19.05 31.49
N ARG A 42 6.27 -19.31 31.90
CA ARG A 42 7.00 -20.53 31.54
C ARG A 42 6.29 -21.81 31.99
N SER A 43 5.65 -21.81 33.16
CA SER A 43 4.95 -23.02 33.61
C SER A 43 3.73 -23.36 32.74
N GLN A 44 3.14 -22.34 32.10
CA GLN A 44 1.95 -22.43 31.25
C GLN A 44 2.25 -22.61 29.76
N LEU A 45 3.50 -22.42 29.31
CA LEU A 45 3.88 -22.54 27.90
C LEU A 45 4.67 -23.83 27.65
N THR A 46 4.52 -24.41 26.45
CA THR A 46 5.38 -25.47 25.95
C THR A 46 6.31 -24.89 24.88
N PHE A 47 7.61 -25.09 25.04
CA PHE A 47 8.62 -24.62 24.10
C PHE A 47 9.04 -25.75 23.16
N ALA A 48 9.44 -25.39 21.94
CA ALA A 48 10.13 -26.30 21.02
C ALA A 48 11.55 -26.54 21.53
N ASP A 49 11.81 -27.74 22.03
CA ASP A 49 13.18 -28.21 22.26
C ASP A 49 13.70 -28.78 20.93
N ASP A 50 14.36 -27.94 20.13
CA ASP A 50 14.94 -28.38 18.85
C ASP A 50 16.49 -28.46 18.86
N ASP A 51 17.18 -28.06 19.95
CA ASP A 51 18.64 -28.17 20.04
C ASP A 51 19.11 -29.11 21.17
N PRO A 52 19.70 -30.29 20.86
CA PRO A 52 20.24 -31.21 21.86
C PRO A 52 21.47 -30.65 22.60
N ASP A 53 22.14 -29.65 22.03
CA ASP A 53 23.35 -29.04 22.60
C ASP A 53 23.04 -27.94 23.62
N HIS A 54 21.86 -27.32 23.54
CA HIS A 54 21.43 -26.20 24.40
C HIS A 54 19.97 -26.36 24.86
N PRO A 55 19.65 -27.35 25.73
CA PRO A 55 18.35 -27.38 26.38
C PRO A 55 18.15 -26.04 27.10
N ASN A 56 16.99 -25.41 26.92
CA ASN A 56 16.63 -24.13 27.55
C ASN A 56 17.36 -22.84 27.06
N SER A 57 17.83 -22.78 25.80
CA SER A 57 18.42 -21.54 25.23
C SER A 57 17.50 -20.31 25.33
N HIS A 58 16.19 -20.49 25.19
CA HIS A 58 15.17 -19.45 25.36
C HIS A 58 14.76 -19.19 26.81
N ALA A 59 15.24 -19.99 27.78
CA ALA A 59 14.80 -19.95 29.17
C ALA A 59 15.55 -18.95 30.06
N GLN A 60 16.62 -18.32 29.57
CA GLN A 60 17.49 -17.47 30.39
C GLN A 60 17.16 -15.97 30.32
N SER A 61 16.35 -15.54 29.35
CA SER A 61 16.00 -14.11 29.23
C SER A 61 14.82 -13.75 30.15
N HIS A 62 15.10 -12.97 31.21
CA HIS A 62 14.09 -12.33 32.06
C HIS A 62 13.83 -10.87 31.65
N LEU A 63 14.61 -10.36 30.68
CA LEU A 63 14.60 -8.98 30.23
C LEU A 63 13.58 -8.76 29.10
N SER A 64 13.27 -9.81 28.34
CA SER A 64 12.26 -9.84 27.29
C SER A 64 11.17 -10.83 27.68
N LEU A 65 9.99 -10.32 28.07
CA LEU A 65 8.77 -11.16 28.17
C LEU A 65 8.31 -11.67 26.79
N CYS A 66 8.90 -11.16 25.72
CA CYS A 66 8.74 -11.62 24.35
C CYS A 66 9.70 -12.78 24.11
N VAL A 67 9.20 -14.00 24.24
CA VAL A 67 9.87 -15.19 23.70
C VAL A 67 9.97 -15.00 22.17
N PRO A 68 11.09 -15.38 21.51
CA PRO A 68 11.16 -15.44 20.05
C PRO A 68 9.92 -16.15 19.50
N GLN A 69 9.27 -15.52 18.52
CA GLN A 69 7.88 -15.80 18.13
C GLN A 69 7.62 -17.21 17.57
N ASP A 70 8.69 -17.97 17.36
CA ASP A 70 8.68 -19.33 16.81
C ASP A 70 9.02 -20.42 17.84
N ALA A 71 9.41 -20.05 19.06
CA ALA A 71 9.84 -21.02 20.08
C ALA A 71 8.68 -21.60 20.93
N VAL A 72 7.47 -21.03 20.88
CA VAL A 72 6.30 -21.52 21.65
C VAL A 72 5.42 -22.40 20.77
N ILE A 73 5.28 -23.68 21.13
CA ILE A 73 4.49 -24.67 20.38
C ILE A 73 3.02 -24.64 20.81
N ASP A 74 2.77 -24.56 22.12
CA ASP A 74 1.42 -24.61 22.67
C ASP A 74 1.30 -23.94 24.05
N VAL A 75 0.05 -23.72 24.48
CA VAL A 75 -0.29 -23.27 25.84
C VAL A 75 -0.95 -24.43 26.57
N LYS A 76 -0.49 -24.71 27.80
CA LYS A 76 -1.15 -25.69 28.67
C LYS A 76 -2.59 -25.25 28.99
N PRO A 77 -3.51 -26.19 29.29
CA PRO A 77 -4.89 -25.87 29.60
C PRO A 77 -4.95 -24.87 30.77
N ILE A 78 -5.61 -23.73 30.53
CA ILE A 78 -5.64 -22.60 31.45
C ILE A 78 -6.34 -23.05 32.76
N PRO A 79 -5.65 -22.98 33.92
CA PRO A 79 -6.28 -23.26 35.20
C PRO A 79 -7.49 -22.36 35.45
N SER A 80 -8.61 -22.93 35.92
CA SER A 80 -9.85 -22.20 36.22
C SER A 80 -9.70 -21.18 37.35
N GLU A 81 -8.64 -21.28 38.15
CA GLU A 81 -8.27 -20.36 39.23
C GLU A 81 -7.76 -19.00 38.74
N LEU A 82 -7.42 -18.90 37.44
CA LEU A 82 -6.93 -17.65 36.85
C LEU A 82 -8.09 -16.77 36.42
N THR A 83 -8.15 -15.58 37.03
CA THR A 83 -9.18 -14.59 36.76
C THR A 83 -8.58 -13.29 36.22
N GLY A 84 -9.35 -12.57 35.40
CA GLY A 84 -8.98 -11.29 34.81
C GLY A 84 -7.93 -11.37 33.69
N LEU A 85 -7.12 -10.30 33.58
CA LEU A 85 -6.18 -10.05 32.47
C LEU A 85 -5.21 -11.20 32.18
N ARG A 86 -4.83 -11.99 33.20
CA ARG A 86 -3.91 -13.12 33.02
C ARG A 86 -4.55 -14.24 32.19
N LYS A 87 -5.84 -14.51 32.42
CA LYS A 87 -6.61 -15.50 31.65
C LYS A 87 -6.83 -15.01 30.23
N GLU A 88 -7.21 -13.75 30.05
CA GLU A 88 -7.40 -13.13 28.74
C GLU A 88 -6.10 -13.15 27.92
N TYR A 89 -4.96 -12.87 28.55
CA TYR A 89 -3.65 -12.96 27.89
C TYR A 89 -3.33 -14.37 27.42
N LEU A 90 -3.54 -15.40 28.26
CA LEU A 90 -3.30 -16.79 27.87
C LEU A 90 -4.27 -17.26 26.79
N GLN A 91 -5.54 -16.84 26.83
CA GLN A 91 -6.52 -17.11 25.77
C GLN A 91 -6.13 -16.45 24.45
N ALA A 92 -5.70 -15.19 24.49
CA ALA A 92 -5.21 -14.46 23.32
C ALA A 92 -3.95 -15.12 22.74
N LEU A 93 -3.06 -15.61 23.62
CA LEU A 93 -1.85 -16.32 23.21
C LEU A 93 -2.21 -17.65 22.52
N GLN A 94 -3.13 -18.43 23.10
CA GLN A 94 -3.63 -19.66 22.49
C GLN A 94 -4.29 -19.40 21.13
N ALA A 95 -5.13 -18.37 21.03
CA ALA A 95 -5.76 -17.96 19.78
C ALA A 95 -4.73 -17.53 18.73
N ASN A 96 -3.68 -16.81 19.12
CA ASN A 96 -2.59 -16.41 18.24
C ASN A 96 -1.81 -17.62 17.71
N LEU A 97 -1.47 -18.58 18.59
CA LEU A 97 -0.81 -19.82 18.17
C LEU A 97 -1.68 -20.63 17.21
N ASN A 98 -2.98 -20.73 17.47
CA ASN A 98 -3.92 -21.42 16.56
C ASN A 98 -3.99 -20.72 15.20
N ALA A 99 -4.15 -19.39 15.18
CA ALA A 99 -4.15 -18.62 13.94
C ALA A 99 -2.84 -18.77 13.15
N LYS A 100 -1.69 -18.87 13.83
CA LYS A 100 -0.41 -19.16 13.20
C LYS A 100 -0.35 -20.57 12.61
N LYS A 101 -0.83 -21.59 13.33
CA LYS A 101 -0.92 -22.98 12.83
C LYS A 101 -1.79 -23.05 11.59
N GLU A 102 -2.96 -22.40 11.61
CA GLU A 102 -3.86 -22.31 10.47
C GLU A 102 -3.21 -21.58 9.28
N TYR A 103 -2.55 -20.44 9.53
CA TYR A 103 -1.83 -19.71 8.50
C TYR A 103 -0.73 -20.56 7.86
N ARG A 104 0.09 -21.24 8.67
CA ARG A 104 1.14 -22.16 8.19
C ARG A 104 0.52 -23.26 7.34
N ALA A 105 -0.54 -23.93 7.80
CA ALA A 105 -1.24 -24.96 7.04
C ALA A 105 -1.82 -24.44 5.71
N VAL A 106 -2.38 -23.22 5.69
CA VAL A 106 -2.88 -22.59 4.46
C VAL A 106 -1.74 -22.23 3.51
N SER A 107 -0.63 -21.72 4.04
CA SER A 107 0.55 -21.37 3.25
C SER A 107 1.20 -22.61 2.63
N GLU A 108 1.32 -23.71 3.37
CA GLU A 108 1.84 -24.99 2.88
C GLU A 108 0.94 -25.60 1.81
N ARG A 109 -0.39 -25.55 1.99
CA ARG A 109 -1.36 -25.94 0.95
C ARG A 109 -1.20 -25.10 -0.32
N HIS A 110 -0.95 -23.80 -0.18
CA HIS A 110 -0.69 -22.92 -1.31
C HIS A 110 0.61 -23.28 -2.03
N ILE A 111 1.70 -23.49 -1.30
CA ILE A 111 3.01 -23.88 -1.86
C ILE A 111 2.88 -25.24 -2.57
N SER A 112 2.23 -26.21 -1.94
CA SER A 112 2.02 -27.55 -2.51
C SER A 112 1.17 -27.52 -3.78
N ARG A 113 0.14 -26.67 -3.81
CA ARG A 113 -0.72 -26.47 -5.00
C ARG A 113 0.00 -25.74 -6.13
N VAL A 114 0.90 -24.81 -5.81
CA VAL A 114 1.77 -24.14 -6.80
C VAL A 114 2.80 -25.12 -7.36
N SER A 115 3.38 -25.99 -6.55
CA SER A 115 4.31 -27.03 -7.00
C SER A 115 3.65 -28.14 -7.82
N GLN A 116 2.39 -28.48 -7.58
CA GLN A 116 1.65 -29.48 -8.38
C GLN A 116 1.09 -28.92 -9.71
N GLY A 117 1.04 -27.60 -9.88
CA GLY A 117 0.45 -26.96 -11.06
C GLY A 117 1.45 -26.57 -12.17
N GLY A 118 2.70 -27.03 -12.10
CA GLY A 118 3.78 -26.52 -12.96
C GLY A 118 4.77 -27.58 -13.42
N ASP A 119 4.32 -28.54 -14.22
CA ASP A 119 5.22 -29.24 -15.15
C ASP A 119 5.62 -28.26 -16.27
N THR A 120 6.72 -27.52 -16.06
CA THR A 120 7.78 -27.20 -17.04
C THR A 120 8.64 -26.06 -16.51
N ALA A 121 9.89 -26.41 -16.19
CA ALA A 121 11.12 -25.59 -16.15
C ALA A 121 11.84 -25.72 -14.80
N GLY A 122 12.96 -26.44 -14.84
CA GLY A 122 13.87 -26.59 -13.73
C GLY A 122 14.65 -25.30 -13.40
N VAL A 123 15.11 -25.28 -12.15
CA VAL A 123 16.27 -24.58 -11.60
C VAL A 123 16.33 -23.06 -11.77
N GLY A 124 16.35 -22.40 -10.61
CA GLY A 124 16.83 -21.03 -10.44
C GLY A 124 15.81 -20.20 -9.69
N THR A 125 16.18 -19.78 -8.47
CA THR A 125 15.66 -18.57 -7.82
C THR A 125 15.90 -17.38 -8.75
N ARG A 126 15.05 -17.26 -9.77
CA ARG A 126 15.01 -16.09 -10.63
C ARG A 126 14.56 -14.95 -9.74
N ALA A 127 15.41 -13.93 -9.59
CA ALA A 127 15.07 -12.69 -8.91
C ALA A 127 13.66 -12.29 -9.37
N VAL A 128 12.70 -12.40 -8.45
CA VAL A 128 11.31 -12.10 -8.75
C VAL A 128 11.30 -10.61 -9.03
N ASP A 129 11.09 -10.23 -10.28
CA ASP A 129 11.04 -8.82 -10.66
C ASP A 129 10.04 -8.13 -9.72
N PRO A 130 10.40 -7.06 -9.00
CA PRO A 130 9.51 -6.41 -8.03
C PRO A 130 8.22 -5.90 -8.71
N ASN A 131 8.29 -5.66 -10.01
CA ASN A 131 7.14 -5.34 -10.85
C ASN A 131 6.15 -6.50 -10.99
N THR A 132 6.59 -7.75 -10.95
CA THR A 132 5.72 -8.93 -10.96
C THR A 132 5.05 -9.16 -9.60
N GLU A 133 5.77 -8.92 -8.50
CA GLU A 133 5.18 -8.95 -7.14
C GLU A 133 4.15 -7.84 -6.96
N LEU A 134 4.45 -6.62 -7.41
CA LEU A 134 3.51 -5.50 -7.38
C LEU A 134 2.27 -5.81 -8.23
N LYS A 135 2.43 -6.36 -9.44
CA LYS A 135 1.31 -6.79 -10.28
C LYS A 135 0.49 -7.90 -9.61
N ALA A 136 1.14 -8.87 -8.95
CA ALA A 136 0.46 -9.92 -8.20
C ALA A 136 -0.32 -9.35 -7.01
N TYR A 137 0.26 -8.39 -6.29
CA TYR A 137 -0.38 -7.69 -5.18
C TYR A 137 -1.59 -6.85 -5.64
N LEU A 138 -1.47 -6.14 -6.76
CA LEU A 138 -2.60 -5.41 -7.35
C LEU A 138 -3.73 -6.34 -7.79
N ARG A 139 -3.40 -7.52 -8.34
CA ARG A 139 -4.38 -8.56 -8.65
C ARG A 139 -5.05 -9.06 -7.37
N LEU A 140 -4.28 -9.39 -6.34
CA LEU A 140 -4.81 -9.80 -5.03
C LEU A 140 -5.75 -8.74 -4.43
N LEU A 141 -5.40 -7.45 -4.52
CA LEU A 141 -6.28 -6.36 -4.06
C LEU A 141 -7.59 -6.29 -4.86
N ARG A 142 -7.54 -6.47 -6.19
CA ARG A 142 -8.73 -6.54 -7.03
C ARG A 142 -9.58 -7.76 -6.67
N ASP A 143 -8.96 -8.90 -6.43
CA ASP A 143 -9.63 -10.15 -6.08
C ASP A 143 -10.27 -10.05 -4.70
N ARG A 144 -9.60 -9.44 -3.72
CA ARG A 144 -10.18 -9.13 -2.40
C ARG A 144 -11.39 -8.21 -2.51
N ARG A 145 -11.33 -7.17 -3.35
CA ARG A 145 -12.49 -6.28 -3.59
C ARG A 145 -13.65 -7.03 -4.25
N ARG A 146 -13.36 -7.91 -5.21
CA ARG A 146 -14.38 -8.77 -5.85
C ARG A 146 -14.99 -9.73 -4.84
N HIS A 147 -14.18 -10.35 -4.00
CA HIS A 147 -14.63 -11.26 -2.95
C HIS A 147 -15.52 -10.53 -1.93
N ALA A 148 -15.15 -9.32 -1.51
CA ALA A 148 -15.98 -8.51 -0.62
C ALA A 148 -17.33 -8.15 -1.26
N LYS A 149 -17.35 -7.79 -2.55
CA LYS A 149 -18.60 -7.60 -3.30
C LYS A 149 -19.44 -8.88 -3.35
N LEU A 150 -18.81 -10.03 -3.58
CA LEU A 150 -19.49 -11.32 -3.62
C LEU A 150 -20.08 -11.70 -2.26
N GLN A 151 -19.36 -11.47 -1.16
CA GLN A 151 -19.88 -11.69 0.20
C GLN A 151 -21.10 -10.80 0.49
N ILE A 152 -21.09 -9.55 0.01
CA ILE A 152 -22.26 -8.67 0.14
C ILE A 152 -23.44 -9.22 -0.67
N THR A 153 -23.21 -9.66 -1.91
CA THR A 153 -24.28 -10.26 -2.71
C THR A 153 -24.78 -11.58 -2.14
N GLU A 154 -23.90 -12.39 -1.55
CA GLU A 154 -24.23 -13.64 -0.87
C GLU A 154 -25.09 -13.36 0.36
N HIS A 155 -24.68 -12.39 1.20
CA HIS A 155 -25.48 -11.94 2.34
C HIS A 155 -26.88 -11.46 1.92
N TYR A 156 -27.00 -10.62 0.89
CA TYR A 156 -28.31 -10.19 0.42
C TYR A 156 -29.11 -11.32 -0.23
N PHE A 157 -28.45 -12.30 -0.85
CA PHE A 157 -29.12 -13.47 -1.39
C PHE A 157 -29.64 -14.39 -0.27
N GLU A 158 -28.88 -14.54 0.81
CA GLU A 158 -29.32 -15.22 2.03
C GLU A 158 -30.49 -14.48 2.69
N GLU A 159 -30.40 -13.14 2.82
CA GLU A 159 -31.52 -12.33 3.30
C GLU A 159 -32.76 -12.48 2.41
N LEU A 160 -32.62 -12.45 1.09
CA LEU A 160 -33.73 -12.68 0.17
C LEU A 160 -34.30 -14.10 0.28
N LYS A 161 -33.47 -15.12 0.48
CA LYS A 161 -33.95 -16.49 0.74
C LYS A 161 -34.75 -16.57 2.04
N THR A 162 -34.31 -15.88 3.10
CA THR A 162 -35.07 -15.81 4.36
C THR A 162 -36.38 -15.02 4.19
N ARG A 163 -36.40 -13.98 3.35
CA ARG A 163 -37.60 -13.18 3.05
C ARG A 163 -38.56 -13.83 2.07
N ASN A 164 -38.08 -14.61 1.11
CA ASN A 164 -38.88 -15.34 0.11
C ASN A 164 -39.40 -16.68 0.63
N SER A 165 -39.13 -17.02 1.89
CA SER A 165 -39.88 -18.06 2.61
C SER A 165 -41.24 -17.51 3.10
N ILE A 166 -41.94 -16.74 2.27
CA ILE A 166 -43.35 -16.41 2.51
C ILE A 166 -44.13 -17.68 2.18
N LYS A 167 -44.83 -18.22 3.19
CA LYS A 167 -45.66 -19.41 3.02
C LYS A 167 -46.76 -19.10 1.99
N PRO A 168 -47.16 -20.06 1.15
CA PRO A 168 -48.24 -19.88 0.17
C PRO A 168 -49.63 -19.59 0.79
N GLU A 169 -49.74 -19.41 2.11
CA GLU A 169 -50.99 -19.09 2.83
C GLU A 169 -51.29 -17.58 2.85
N ASP A 170 -50.34 -16.70 2.53
CA ASP A 170 -50.56 -15.23 2.59
C ASP A 170 -51.23 -14.66 1.32
N PHE A 171 -51.34 -15.44 0.24
CA PHE A 171 -52.01 -14.98 -0.99
C PHE A 171 -53.54 -15.13 -0.96
N ASP A 172 -54.09 -15.95 -0.06
CA ASP A 172 -55.54 -16.24 0.00
C ASP A 172 -56.38 -15.14 0.69
N ASN A 173 -55.75 -14.13 1.31
CA ASN A 173 -56.48 -13.07 2.02
C ASN A 173 -56.71 -11.80 1.21
N THR A 174 -56.58 -11.87 -0.13
CA THR A 174 -56.85 -10.74 -1.05
C THR A 174 -58.23 -10.78 -1.70
N GLY A 175 -59.15 -11.61 -1.17
CA GLY A 175 -60.53 -11.70 -1.65
C GLY A 175 -61.49 -10.56 -1.24
N SER A 176 -61.05 -9.57 -0.46
CA SER A 176 -61.95 -8.52 0.07
C SER A 176 -61.56 -7.07 -0.24
N ARG A 177 -60.56 -6.81 -1.08
CA ARG A 177 -60.16 -5.43 -1.47
C ARG A 177 -60.55 -5.09 -2.92
N SER A 178 -61.70 -5.55 -3.36
CA SER A 178 -62.27 -5.27 -4.69
C SER A 178 -63.62 -4.54 -4.60
N LYS A 179 -63.88 -3.84 -3.49
CA LYS A 179 -64.99 -2.89 -3.37
C LYS A 179 -64.45 -1.62 -2.70
N GLN A 180 -64.81 -0.47 -3.27
CA GLN A 180 -64.42 0.89 -2.88
C GLN A 180 -63.08 1.37 -3.46
N PHE A 181 -63.10 1.80 -4.72
CA PHE A 181 -62.83 3.20 -5.06
C PHE A 181 -63.64 3.54 -6.29
N ALA A 182 -64.86 4.04 -6.04
CA ALA A 182 -65.64 4.76 -7.01
C ALA A 182 -64.94 6.10 -7.31
N LEU A 183 -64.88 6.43 -8.58
CA LEU A 183 -64.53 7.72 -9.14
C LEU A 183 -65.31 8.86 -8.44
N PRO A 184 -64.66 9.99 -8.15
CA PRO A 184 -65.31 11.28 -8.28
C PRO A 184 -64.68 12.06 -9.43
N THR A 185 -65.51 12.29 -10.43
CA THR A 185 -65.43 13.41 -11.38
C THR A 185 -65.39 14.72 -10.57
N ASP A 186 -64.68 15.72 -11.09
CA ASP A 186 -64.57 17.09 -10.61
C ASP A 186 -63.60 17.36 -9.44
N LEU A 187 -62.32 17.59 -9.78
CA LEU A 187 -61.52 18.61 -9.11
C LEU A 187 -60.62 19.28 -10.15
N LYS A 188 -60.91 20.57 -10.37
CA LYS A 188 -60.19 21.51 -11.21
C LYS A 188 -58.70 21.47 -10.92
N GLU A 189 -57.92 21.50 -11.99
CA GLU A 189 -56.48 21.79 -12.03
C GLU A 189 -56.18 23.03 -11.16
N GLY A 190 -55.75 22.78 -9.93
CA GLY A 190 -55.23 23.79 -9.04
C GLY A 190 -53.77 24.02 -9.39
N GLN A 191 -53.56 25.04 -10.23
CA GLN A 191 -52.36 25.86 -10.35
C GLN A 191 -51.38 25.68 -9.18
N ASN A 192 -50.27 25.01 -9.45
CA ASN A 192 -49.03 25.14 -8.68
C ASN A 192 -47.88 25.23 -9.68
N ASP A 193 -47.43 26.47 -9.86
CA ASP A 193 -46.16 26.82 -10.48
C ASP A 193 -45.02 26.18 -9.67
N SER A 194 -44.39 25.13 -10.19
CA SER A 194 -42.99 24.85 -9.91
C SER A 194 -42.39 23.86 -10.90
N SER A 195 -41.44 24.36 -11.68
CA SER A 195 -40.49 23.67 -12.56
C SER A 195 -41.05 23.14 -13.88
N SER A 196 -40.62 23.79 -14.98
CA SER A 196 -40.80 23.32 -16.36
C SER A 196 -40.14 21.97 -16.65
N GLY A 197 -39.39 21.40 -15.68
CA GLY A 197 -38.83 20.05 -15.76
C GLY A 197 -39.84 18.97 -15.39
N ASP A 198 -40.64 19.18 -14.33
CA ASP A 198 -41.66 18.22 -13.89
C ASP A 198 -42.82 18.08 -14.89
N GLU A 199 -43.08 19.10 -15.71
CA GLU A 199 -44.11 19.04 -16.76
C GLU A 199 -43.78 17.98 -17.81
N ILE A 200 -42.51 17.91 -18.26
CA ILE A 200 -42.07 16.92 -19.26
C ILE A 200 -42.08 15.52 -18.68
N GLU A 201 -41.62 15.34 -17.44
CA GLU A 201 -41.65 14.05 -16.76
C GLU A 201 -43.09 13.59 -16.49
N SER A 202 -44.01 14.52 -16.15
CA SER A 202 -45.43 14.22 -15.99
C SER A 202 -46.08 13.80 -17.31
N LEU A 203 -45.72 14.45 -18.43
CA LEU A 203 -46.16 14.10 -19.78
C LEU A 203 -45.63 12.72 -20.19
N LEU A 204 -44.36 12.41 -19.88
CA LEU A 204 -43.76 11.10 -20.11
C LEU A 204 -44.52 10.02 -19.33
N HIS A 205 -44.78 10.22 -18.04
CA HIS A 205 -45.53 9.26 -17.23
C HIS A 205 -46.98 9.11 -17.68
N ASN A 206 -47.61 10.18 -18.19
CA ASN A 206 -48.93 10.10 -18.79
C ASN A 206 -48.91 9.30 -20.10
N LEU A 207 -47.87 9.46 -20.92
CA LEU A 207 -47.65 8.67 -22.13
C LEU A 207 -47.38 7.21 -21.80
N GLU A 208 -46.47 6.90 -20.87
CA GLU A 208 -46.20 5.55 -20.39
C GLU A 208 -47.48 4.87 -19.91
N ARG A 209 -48.30 5.58 -19.13
CA ARG A 209 -49.59 5.10 -18.66
C ARG A 209 -50.58 4.87 -19.80
N ALA A 210 -50.62 5.75 -20.80
CA ALA A 210 -51.46 5.59 -21.98
C ALA A 210 -51.01 4.40 -22.83
N VAL A 211 -49.70 4.20 -23.02
CA VAL A 211 -49.13 3.07 -23.76
C VAL A 211 -49.41 1.75 -23.05
N VAL A 212 -49.25 1.69 -21.73
CA VAL A 212 -49.59 0.49 -20.95
C VAL A 212 -51.10 0.19 -21.04
N ARG A 213 -51.96 1.21 -20.97
CA ARG A 213 -53.41 1.04 -21.16
C ARG A 213 -53.73 0.52 -22.56
N ALA A 214 -53.19 1.14 -23.60
CA ALA A 214 -53.40 0.73 -24.99
C ALA A 214 -52.90 -0.70 -25.25
N ARG A 215 -51.73 -1.06 -24.72
CA ARG A 215 -51.19 -2.42 -24.82
C ARG A 215 -52.09 -3.43 -24.12
N SER A 216 -52.57 -3.11 -22.91
CA SER A 216 -53.50 -3.99 -22.18
C SER A 216 -54.85 -4.15 -22.89
N GLN A 217 -55.34 -3.12 -23.59
CA GLN A 217 -56.56 -3.19 -24.40
C GLN A 217 -56.34 -4.07 -25.63
N LEU A 218 -55.22 -3.88 -26.32
CA LEU A 218 -54.84 -4.68 -27.48
C LEU A 218 -54.66 -6.16 -27.12
N ASP A 219 -54.01 -6.46 -25.99
CA ASP A 219 -53.83 -7.84 -25.53
C ASP A 219 -55.18 -8.50 -25.17
N ARG A 220 -56.15 -7.75 -24.62
CA ARG A 220 -57.53 -8.24 -24.39
C ARG A 220 -58.29 -8.46 -25.69
N GLU A 221 -58.16 -7.57 -26.66
CA GLU A 221 -58.81 -7.74 -27.97
C GLU A 221 -58.22 -8.95 -28.70
N LYS A 222 -56.90 -9.15 -28.62
CA LYS A 222 -56.25 -10.35 -29.16
C LYS A 222 -56.75 -11.63 -28.52
N SER A 223 -56.87 -11.69 -27.19
CA SER A 223 -57.38 -12.89 -26.52
C SER A 223 -58.83 -13.17 -26.89
N LEU A 224 -59.68 -12.13 -27.00
CA LEU A 224 -61.07 -12.28 -27.47
C LEU A 224 -61.13 -12.75 -28.93
N LEU A 225 -60.23 -12.28 -29.80
CA LEU A 225 -60.14 -12.77 -31.18
C LEU A 225 -59.69 -14.23 -31.25
N GLU A 226 -58.73 -14.64 -30.41
CA GLU A 226 -58.29 -16.03 -30.31
C GLU A 226 -59.40 -16.93 -29.77
N GLU A 227 -60.17 -16.49 -28.78
CA GLU A 227 -61.36 -17.19 -28.28
C GLU A 227 -62.44 -17.35 -29.37
N LEU A 228 -62.72 -16.29 -30.14
CA LEU A 228 -63.67 -16.36 -31.26
C LEU A 228 -63.18 -17.27 -32.39
N ARG A 229 -61.88 -17.25 -32.69
CA ARG A 229 -61.27 -18.18 -33.67
C ARG A 229 -61.36 -19.63 -33.19
N ALA A 230 -61.06 -19.89 -31.92
CA ALA A 230 -61.18 -21.22 -31.34
C ALA A 230 -62.64 -21.72 -31.31
N GLN A 231 -63.61 -20.83 -31.06
CA GLN A 231 -65.04 -21.16 -31.15
C GLN A 231 -65.48 -21.45 -32.58
N HIS A 232 -64.96 -20.72 -33.58
CA HIS A 232 -65.22 -20.98 -35.00
C HIS A 232 -64.59 -22.29 -35.49
N GLU A 233 -63.39 -22.63 -35.00
CA GLU A 233 -62.72 -23.90 -35.31
C GLU A 233 -63.42 -25.10 -34.63
N THR A 234 -63.92 -24.93 -33.41
CA THR A 234 -64.67 -25.98 -32.68
C THR A 234 -66.10 -26.14 -33.21
N GLY A 235 -66.69 -25.07 -33.77
CA GLY A 235 -68.03 -25.07 -34.38
C GLY A 235 -68.09 -25.62 -35.81
N ASN A 236 -66.94 -25.87 -36.46
CA ASN A 236 -66.86 -26.45 -37.80
C ASN A 236 -66.44 -27.93 -37.74
N GLY A 237 -67.30 -28.78 -37.18
CA GLY A 237 -67.27 -30.21 -37.46
C GLY A 237 -67.67 -30.50 -38.93
N PRO A 238 -67.30 -31.66 -39.50
CA PRO A 238 -67.55 -32.00 -40.89
C PRO A 238 -69.06 -32.26 -41.11
N GLY A 239 -69.82 -31.20 -41.29
CA GLY A 239 -71.28 -31.27 -41.45
C GLY A 239 -72.00 -29.92 -41.48
N ASN A 240 -71.31 -28.80 -41.70
CA ASN A 240 -71.95 -27.47 -41.76
C ASN A 240 -71.99 -26.88 -43.18
N ASP A 241 -72.66 -27.58 -44.08
CA ASP A 241 -73.20 -27.01 -45.33
C ASP A 241 -74.56 -26.31 -45.08
N GLY A 242 -74.87 -25.97 -43.82
CA GLY A 242 -76.20 -25.58 -43.36
C GLY A 242 -76.37 -24.13 -42.91
N VAL A 243 -75.39 -23.24 -43.05
CA VAL A 243 -75.66 -21.81 -42.86
C VAL A 243 -76.27 -21.27 -44.15
N LEU A 244 -77.59 -21.07 -44.14
CA LEU A 244 -78.35 -20.45 -45.23
C LEU A 244 -77.57 -19.25 -45.82
N PRO A 245 -77.41 -19.15 -47.15
CA PRO A 245 -76.63 -18.07 -47.77
C PRO A 245 -77.16 -16.69 -47.37
N GLY A 246 -78.46 -16.56 -47.06
CA GLY A 246 -79.05 -15.33 -46.53
C GLY A 246 -78.51 -14.91 -45.15
N VAL A 247 -78.18 -15.84 -44.25
CA VAL A 247 -77.60 -15.53 -42.93
C VAL A 247 -76.14 -15.11 -43.07
N LYS A 248 -75.39 -15.71 -44.01
CA LYS A 248 -74.03 -15.27 -44.33
C LYS A 248 -74.02 -13.86 -44.93
N VAL A 249 -74.93 -13.57 -45.87
CA VAL A 249 -75.06 -12.24 -46.47
C VAL A 249 -75.50 -11.20 -45.44
N ALA A 250 -76.45 -11.53 -44.55
CA ALA A 250 -76.88 -10.64 -43.48
C ALA A 250 -75.77 -10.37 -42.45
N ALA A 251 -74.99 -11.40 -42.08
CA ALA A 251 -73.85 -11.23 -41.19
C ALA A 251 -72.74 -10.37 -41.84
N LEU A 252 -72.46 -10.58 -43.13
CA LEU A 252 -71.50 -9.75 -43.88
C LEU A 252 -71.99 -8.32 -44.09
N GLN A 253 -73.30 -8.12 -44.26
CA GLN A 253 -73.90 -6.78 -44.29
C GLN A 253 -73.78 -6.11 -42.92
N GLN A 254 -74.05 -6.83 -41.84
CA GLN A 254 -73.91 -6.29 -40.48
C GLN A 254 -72.45 -5.96 -40.11
N THR A 255 -71.48 -6.79 -40.53
CA THR A 255 -70.05 -6.47 -40.33
C THR A 255 -69.62 -5.31 -41.21
N ARG A 256 -70.11 -5.21 -42.45
CA ARG A 256 -69.90 -4.04 -43.31
C ARG A 256 -70.46 -2.79 -42.65
N ASP A 257 -71.70 -2.80 -42.19
CA ASP A 257 -72.36 -1.64 -41.59
C ASP A 257 -71.64 -1.22 -40.30
N ALA A 258 -71.20 -2.18 -39.47
CA ALA A 258 -70.40 -1.89 -38.29
C ALA A 258 -69.01 -1.31 -38.61
N LEU A 259 -68.35 -1.80 -39.68
CA LEU A 259 -67.07 -1.24 -40.15
C LEU A 259 -67.25 0.16 -40.75
N VAL A 260 -68.33 0.39 -41.51
CA VAL A 260 -68.68 1.71 -42.04
C VAL A 260 -68.93 2.67 -40.89
N GLN A 261 -69.73 2.28 -39.90
CA GLN A 261 -69.98 3.09 -38.71
C GLN A 261 -68.70 3.40 -37.93
N TRP A 262 -67.80 2.41 -37.78
CA TRP A 262 -66.51 2.63 -37.11
C TRP A 262 -65.60 3.57 -37.89
N VAL A 263 -65.54 3.44 -39.23
CA VAL A 263 -64.78 4.36 -40.08
C VAL A 263 -65.38 5.76 -40.03
N GLU A 264 -66.69 5.89 -40.09
CA GLU A 264 -67.40 7.17 -39.93
C GLU A 264 -67.12 7.80 -38.57
N GLU A 265 -67.17 7.04 -37.47
CA GLU A 265 -66.82 7.52 -36.13
C GLU A 265 -65.34 7.93 -36.01
N LYS A 266 -64.43 7.18 -36.66
CA LYS A 266 -63.00 7.53 -36.71
C LYS A 266 -62.73 8.76 -37.58
N LEU A 267 -63.43 8.93 -38.70
CA LEU A 267 -63.33 10.13 -39.53
C LEU A 267 -63.96 11.35 -38.85
N MET A 268 -65.07 11.18 -38.13
CA MET A 268 -65.70 12.24 -37.34
C MET A 268 -64.83 12.66 -36.14
N SER A 269 -64.13 11.73 -35.49
CA SER A 269 -63.18 12.06 -34.41
C SER A 269 -61.86 12.67 -34.91
N VAL A 270 -61.46 12.39 -36.15
CA VAL A 270 -60.32 13.08 -36.80
C VAL A 270 -60.71 14.48 -37.27
N GLY A 271 -61.92 14.68 -37.80
CA GLY A 271 -62.43 16.00 -38.20
C GLY A 271 -62.71 16.92 -37.01
N SER A 272 -63.33 16.39 -35.94
CA SER A 272 -63.66 17.15 -34.73
C SER A 272 -62.44 17.58 -33.91
N ASN A 273 -61.22 17.12 -34.24
CA ASN A 273 -59.97 17.53 -33.61
C ASN A 273 -59.19 18.59 -34.42
N GLU A 274 -59.66 18.99 -35.61
CA GLU A 274 -58.98 20.00 -36.45
C GLU A 274 -59.73 21.34 -36.61
N GLU A 275 -60.92 21.52 -36.02
CA GLU A 275 -61.59 22.85 -35.95
C GLU A 275 -61.02 23.79 -34.86
N GLY A 276 -59.80 23.55 -34.36
CA GLY A 276 -59.17 24.30 -33.28
C GLY A 276 -58.01 25.24 -33.65
N LEU A 277 -57.37 25.12 -34.83
CA LEU A 277 -56.15 25.87 -35.13
C LEU A 277 -55.90 26.03 -36.64
N MET A 278 -56.65 26.91 -37.30
CA MET A 278 -56.16 27.61 -38.49
C MET A 278 -56.56 29.08 -38.39
N GLN A 279 -55.78 29.81 -37.59
CA GLN A 279 -55.77 31.27 -37.59
C GLN A 279 -54.68 31.72 -38.56
N GLU A 280 -55.05 32.46 -39.61
CA GLU A 280 -54.10 33.18 -40.47
C GLU A 280 -53.12 33.97 -39.59
N ILE A 281 -51.82 33.68 -39.71
CA ILE A 281 -50.76 34.32 -38.94
C ILE A 281 -50.70 35.81 -39.33
N PRO A 282 -50.85 36.76 -38.37
CA PRO A 282 -50.80 38.19 -38.66
C PRO A 282 -49.43 38.63 -39.21
N PRO A 283 -49.36 39.63 -40.11
CA PRO A 283 -48.10 40.11 -40.68
C PRO A 283 -47.08 40.59 -39.63
N GLU A 284 -47.54 41.02 -38.45
CA GLU A 284 -46.68 41.41 -37.33
C GLU A 284 -45.89 40.25 -36.70
N GLU A 285 -46.34 39.01 -36.84
CA GLU A 285 -45.62 37.83 -36.35
C GLU A 285 -44.51 37.39 -37.31
N ILE A 286 -44.67 37.70 -38.61
CA ILE A 286 -43.65 37.47 -39.64
C ILE A 286 -42.49 38.45 -39.46
N GLU A 287 -42.77 39.74 -39.22
CA GLU A 287 -41.71 40.72 -38.94
C GLU A 287 -40.94 40.41 -37.64
N LYS A 288 -41.61 39.87 -36.62
CA LYS A 288 -40.95 39.43 -35.38
C LYS A 288 -40.06 38.21 -35.61
N SER A 289 -40.48 37.26 -36.44
CA SER A 289 -39.65 36.09 -36.74
C SER A 289 -38.43 36.45 -37.60
N ASP A 290 -38.57 37.39 -38.55
CA ASP A 290 -37.46 37.91 -39.34
C ASP A 290 -36.44 38.65 -38.46
N ASN A 291 -36.89 39.47 -37.51
CA ASN A 291 -36.02 40.13 -36.54
C ASN A 291 -35.29 39.12 -35.64
N LEU A 292 -35.96 38.05 -35.21
CA LEU A 292 -35.32 36.97 -34.44
C LEU A 292 -34.27 36.22 -35.27
N LEU A 293 -34.52 36.01 -36.55
CA LEU A 293 -33.55 35.40 -37.47
C LEU A 293 -32.33 36.31 -37.69
N GLU A 294 -32.51 37.63 -37.79
CA GLU A 294 -31.39 38.57 -37.88
C GLU A 294 -30.54 38.58 -36.60
N ILE A 295 -31.17 38.52 -35.42
CA ILE A 295 -30.47 38.41 -34.14
C ILE A 295 -29.67 37.10 -34.08
N GLN A 296 -30.25 35.98 -34.50
CA GLN A 296 -29.54 34.70 -34.55
C GLN A 296 -28.38 34.72 -35.55
N LYS A 297 -28.55 35.34 -36.72
CA LYS A 297 -27.46 35.51 -37.70
C LYS A 297 -26.31 36.35 -37.13
N ALA A 298 -26.62 37.44 -36.43
CA ALA A 298 -25.62 38.27 -35.77
C ALA A 298 -24.87 37.49 -34.68
N GLN A 299 -25.58 36.69 -33.88
CA GLN A 299 -24.99 35.84 -32.85
C GLN A 299 -24.05 34.78 -33.45
N VAL A 300 -24.44 34.14 -34.55
CA VAL A 300 -23.59 33.17 -35.26
C VAL A 300 -22.35 33.85 -35.85
N ALA A 301 -22.48 35.06 -36.40
CA ALA A 301 -21.35 35.81 -36.92
C ALA A 301 -20.34 36.19 -35.81
N GLU A 302 -20.83 36.58 -34.64
CA GLU A 302 -20.01 36.89 -33.47
C GLU A 302 -19.30 35.63 -32.93
N GLN A 303 -20.01 34.51 -32.82
CA GLN A 303 -19.42 33.23 -32.43
C GLN A 303 -18.35 32.76 -33.41
N TYR A 304 -18.60 32.93 -34.72
CA TYR A 304 -17.63 32.57 -35.74
C TYR A 304 -16.38 33.46 -35.69
N ALA A 305 -16.53 34.77 -35.45
CA ALA A 305 -15.41 35.67 -35.23
C ALA A 305 -14.58 35.27 -33.99
N ALA A 306 -15.24 34.93 -32.88
CA ALA A 306 -14.59 34.44 -31.67
C ALA A 306 -13.83 33.12 -31.90
N TYR A 307 -14.42 32.19 -32.65
CA TYR A 307 -13.78 30.93 -33.06
C TYR A 307 -12.52 31.18 -33.90
N VAL A 308 -12.62 32.04 -34.92
CA VAL A 308 -11.47 32.39 -35.78
C VAL A 308 -10.34 33.01 -34.97
N ASP A 309 -10.66 33.89 -34.02
CA ASP A 309 -9.65 34.52 -33.16
C ASP A 309 -9.04 33.53 -32.15
N ALA A 310 -9.83 32.60 -31.59
CA ALA A 310 -9.30 31.51 -30.77
C ALA A 310 -8.33 30.62 -31.56
N ARG A 311 -8.69 30.28 -32.81
CA ARG A 311 -7.85 29.48 -33.70
C ARG A 311 -6.55 30.20 -34.08
N LYS A 312 -6.60 31.51 -34.35
CA LYS A 312 -5.38 32.32 -34.56
C LYS A 312 -4.48 32.28 -33.33
N ARG A 313 -5.02 32.47 -32.12
CA ARG A 313 -4.25 32.41 -30.88
C ARG A 313 -3.61 31.03 -30.64
N LEU A 314 -4.32 29.95 -30.96
CA LEU A 314 -3.78 28.59 -30.88
C LEU A 314 -2.62 28.41 -31.86
N LEU A 315 -2.80 28.83 -33.12
CA LEU A 315 -1.74 28.77 -34.13
C LEU A 315 -0.53 29.63 -33.74
N ASP A 316 -0.74 30.81 -33.15
CA ASP A 316 0.33 31.65 -32.61
C ASP A 316 1.07 30.94 -31.46
N ALA A 317 0.34 30.32 -30.53
CA ALA A 317 0.94 29.55 -29.44
C ALA A 317 1.72 28.33 -29.94
N ALA A 318 1.17 27.59 -30.91
CA ALA A 318 1.84 26.47 -31.55
C ALA A 318 3.08 26.93 -32.33
N SER A 319 3.01 28.07 -33.03
CA SER A 319 4.16 28.64 -33.74
C SER A 319 5.28 29.03 -32.77
N ARG A 320 4.95 29.60 -31.61
CA ARG A 320 5.91 29.91 -30.53
C ARG A 320 6.52 28.65 -29.92
N ALA A 321 5.73 27.59 -29.76
CA ALA A 321 6.21 26.30 -29.25
C ALA A 321 7.12 25.58 -30.25
N CYS A 322 6.93 25.81 -31.55
CA CYS A 322 7.74 25.24 -32.63
C CYS A 322 8.93 26.11 -33.05
N GLN A 323 9.15 27.28 -32.43
CA GLN A 323 10.36 28.07 -32.67
C GLN A 323 11.56 27.43 -31.95
N PRO A 324 12.69 27.21 -32.65
CA PRO A 324 13.91 26.71 -32.03
C PRO A 324 14.44 27.74 -31.04
N VAL A 325 14.67 27.33 -29.79
CA VAL A 325 15.10 28.20 -28.68
C VAL A 325 16.49 28.76 -28.95
N GLY A 326 16.53 30.00 -29.45
CA GLY A 326 17.69 30.88 -29.43
C GLY A 326 17.57 31.87 -28.25
N THR A 327 18.38 31.63 -27.22
CA THR A 327 18.94 32.58 -26.23
C THR A 327 18.12 33.79 -25.74
N ILE A 328 17.81 33.74 -24.42
CA ILE A 328 17.88 34.81 -23.39
C ILE A 328 16.79 35.91 -23.41
N SER A 329 16.06 36.05 -22.30
CA SER A 329 16.18 37.22 -21.37
C SER A 329 15.06 37.26 -20.30
N GLU A 330 15.50 37.02 -19.06
CA GLU A 330 15.14 37.61 -17.76
C GLU A 330 13.83 38.39 -17.51
N GLN A 331 13.11 37.90 -16.47
CA GLN A 331 12.51 38.61 -15.31
C GLN A 331 11.23 39.50 -15.47
N PRO A 332 10.48 39.81 -14.38
CA PRO A 332 9.69 38.89 -13.55
C PRO A 332 8.28 39.46 -13.19
N ALA A 333 7.55 38.71 -12.35
CA ALA A 333 6.46 39.15 -11.46
C ALA A 333 5.07 39.42 -12.08
N SER A 334 4.10 38.59 -11.69
CA SER A 334 3.11 38.93 -10.65
C SER A 334 1.92 37.96 -10.76
N HIS A 335 1.61 37.26 -9.66
CA HIS A 335 0.28 36.72 -9.48
C HIS A 335 -0.62 37.86 -8.99
N PRO A 336 -1.84 37.96 -9.52
CA PRO A 336 -2.95 37.64 -8.63
C PRO A 336 -3.95 36.68 -9.27
N THR A 337 -4.21 35.62 -8.51
CA THR A 337 -5.46 34.88 -8.33
C THR A 337 -6.73 35.37 -9.07
N LYS A 338 -7.40 34.40 -9.70
CA LYS A 338 -8.85 34.28 -10.01
C LYS A 338 -9.31 35.20 -11.16
N GLN A 339 -9.96 34.74 -12.23
CA GLN A 339 -10.88 33.62 -12.41
C GLN A 339 -10.77 33.11 -13.85
N SER A 340 -10.42 31.84 -14.06
CA SER A 340 -10.73 31.18 -15.33
C SER A 340 -12.20 30.78 -15.25
N LYS A 341 -13.05 31.67 -15.74
CA LYS A 341 -14.45 31.37 -16.05
C LYS A 341 -14.39 30.59 -17.37
N ALA A 342 -14.36 29.27 -17.24
CA ALA A 342 -14.52 28.35 -18.35
C ALA A 342 -15.95 28.45 -18.89
N THR A 343 -16.11 28.74 -20.18
CA THR A 343 -17.34 28.54 -20.98
C THR A 343 -16.97 28.69 -22.47
N PRO A 344 -17.70 28.07 -23.41
CA PRO A 344 -17.71 26.63 -23.66
C PRO A 344 -17.40 26.34 -25.13
N GLU A 345 -16.65 25.28 -25.43
CA GLU A 345 -16.78 24.67 -26.75
C GLU A 345 -18.04 23.81 -26.75
N GLU A 346 -18.81 24.05 -27.79
CA GLU A 346 -20.07 23.42 -28.14
C GLU A 346 -19.78 21.98 -28.56
N THR A 347 -20.03 21.03 -27.66
CA THR A 347 -20.18 19.62 -28.02
C THR A 347 -21.60 19.23 -27.74
N SER A 348 -22.32 18.92 -28.82
CA SER A 348 -23.41 17.95 -28.93
C SER A 348 -24.15 17.69 -27.62
N SER A 349 -25.37 18.20 -27.50
CA SER A 349 -26.24 18.03 -26.33
C SER A 349 -26.37 16.55 -25.97
N LEU A 350 -25.51 16.09 -25.06
CA LEU A 350 -25.67 14.84 -24.36
C LEU A 350 -26.84 15.00 -23.42
N GLU A 351 -27.69 13.98 -23.39
CA GLU A 351 -28.83 13.90 -22.50
C GLU A 351 -28.33 14.10 -21.04
N PRO A 352 -28.95 14.99 -20.25
CA PRO A 352 -28.43 15.37 -18.92
C PRO A 352 -28.26 14.18 -17.97
N VAL A 353 -28.98 13.07 -18.19
CA VAL A 353 -28.86 11.81 -17.46
C VAL A 353 -27.55 11.08 -17.79
N GLU A 354 -27.10 11.10 -19.06
CA GLU A 354 -25.83 10.49 -19.48
C GLU A 354 -24.62 11.30 -19.00
N LEU A 355 -24.76 12.62 -18.88
CA LEU A 355 -23.75 13.49 -18.28
C LEU A 355 -23.60 13.22 -16.78
N LEU A 356 -24.71 13.03 -16.06
CA LEU A 356 -24.68 12.70 -14.64
C LEU A 356 -24.05 11.34 -14.37
N SER A 357 -24.37 10.31 -15.18
CA SER A 357 -23.74 8.99 -15.05
C SER A 357 -22.25 9.04 -15.36
N PHE A 358 -21.84 9.77 -16.41
CA PHE A 358 -20.42 9.95 -16.72
C PHE A 358 -19.65 10.67 -15.59
N VAL A 359 -20.28 11.68 -14.97
CA VAL A 359 -19.69 12.40 -13.84
C VAL A 359 -19.52 11.48 -12.63
N ASP A 360 -20.51 10.64 -12.32
CA ASP A 360 -20.50 9.77 -11.14
C ASP A 360 -19.61 8.53 -11.33
N ASP A 361 -19.59 7.96 -12.54
CA ASP A 361 -18.81 6.76 -12.86
C ASP A 361 -17.33 7.05 -13.12
N PHE A 362 -16.99 8.22 -13.68
CA PHE A 362 -15.63 8.51 -14.15
C PHE A 362 -14.99 9.73 -13.49
N LEU A 363 -15.63 10.90 -13.52
CA LEU A 363 -15.01 12.13 -13.01
C LEU A 363 -14.89 12.17 -11.48
N LEU A 364 -15.92 11.73 -10.76
CA LEU A 364 -15.91 11.68 -9.30
C LEU A 364 -14.85 10.70 -8.77
N PRO A 365 -14.77 9.45 -9.25
CA PRO A 365 -13.70 8.52 -8.88
C PRO A 365 -12.32 9.04 -9.28
N LEU A 366 -12.17 9.64 -10.45
CA LEU A 366 -10.90 10.24 -10.88
C LEU A 366 -10.45 11.36 -9.95
N SER A 367 -11.36 12.27 -9.58
CA SER A 367 -11.07 13.36 -8.64
C SER A 367 -10.68 12.85 -7.26
N LYS A 368 -11.36 11.78 -6.77
CA LYS A 368 -11.02 11.10 -5.51
C LYS A 368 -9.64 10.47 -5.58
N CYS A 369 -9.31 9.79 -6.69
CA CYS A 369 -8.00 9.22 -6.93
C CYS A 369 -6.90 10.28 -7.00
N GLN A 370 -7.13 11.40 -7.70
CA GLN A 370 -6.19 12.51 -7.77
C GLN A 370 -5.94 13.12 -6.40
N ARG A 371 -6.99 13.34 -5.60
CA ARG A 371 -6.86 13.82 -4.22
C ARG A 371 -6.08 12.84 -3.35
N ALA A 372 -6.37 11.55 -3.44
CA ALA A 372 -5.65 10.51 -2.71
C ALA A 372 -4.16 10.46 -3.10
N LEU A 373 -3.84 10.53 -4.40
CA LEU A 373 -2.45 10.59 -4.89
C LEU A 373 -1.73 11.85 -4.44
N ALA A 374 -2.40 13.01 -4.47
CA ALA A 374 -1.84 14.25 -3.96
C ALA A 374 -1.51 14.13 -2.46
N LEU A 375 -2.43 13.60 -1.66
CA LEU A 375 -2.19 13.36 -0.23
C LEU A 375 -1.03 12.39 0.01
N GLN A 376 -0.95 11.30 -0.75
CA GLN A 376 0.19 10.37 -0.68
C GLN A 376 1.51 11.05 -1.04
N LYS A 377 1.52 11.87 -2.11
CA LYS A 377 2.70 12.63 -2.50
C LYS A 377 3.15 13.59 -1.39
N PHE A 378 2.23 14.33 -0.78
CA PHE A 378 2.55 15.23 0.34
C PHE A 378 3.04 14.47 1.58
N TYR A 379 2.42 13.33 1.90
CA TYR A 379 2.85 12.47 3.00
C TYR A 379 4.27 11.93 2.79
N LEU A 380 4.55 11.37 1.60
CA LEU A 380 5.87 10.85 1.25
C LEU A 380 6.93 11.96 1.20
N ALA A 381 6.60 13.12 0.60
CA ALA A 381 7.50 14.27 0.59
C ALA A 381 7.78 14.78 2.02
N GLY A 382 6.77 14.76 2.90
CA GLY A 382 6.92 15.11 4.31
C GLY A 382 7.79 14.13 5.09
N ILE A 383 7.66 12.82 4.85
CA ILE A 383 8.55 11.81 5.44
C ILE A 383 9.97 11.99 4.91
N LEU A 384 10.14 12.13 3.59
CA LEU A 384 11.47 12.30 2.99
C LEU A 384 12.16 13.55 3.53
N ALA A 385 11.45 14.68 3.64
CA ALA A 385 12.01 15.89 4.23
C ALA A 385 12.39 15.71 5.71
N LYS A 386 11.58 14.98 6.49
CA LYS A 386 11.92 14.64 7.88
C LYS A 386 13.17 13.78 7.94
N GLU A 387 13.23 12.70 7.17
CA GLU A 387 14.38 11.80 7.09
C GLU A 387 15.65 12.53 6.62
N LYS A 388 15.54 13.39 5.61
CA LYS A 388 16.65 14.24 5.17
C LYS A 388 17.15 15.16 6.28
N SER A 389 16.24 15.78 7.03
CA SER A 389 16.62 16.66 8.14
C SER A 389 17.23 15.90 9.33
N THR A 390 16.78 14.66 9.59
CA THR A 390 17.33 13.81 10.66
C THR A 390 18.71 13.29 10.26
N THR A 391 18.91 12.84 9.02
CA THR A 391 20.21 12.41 8.53
C THR A 391 21.21 13.56 8.49
N LEU A 392 20.84 14.75 8.00
CA LEU A 392 21.69 15.94 8.05
C LEU A 392 22.10 16.28 9.49
N ARG A 393 21.15 16.26 10.43
CA ARG A 393 21.47 16.54 11.85
C ARG A 393 22.44 15.51 12.43
N MET A 394 22.23 14.23 12.15
CA MET A 394 23.10 13.15 12.62
C MET A 394 24.50 13.28 12.02
N LEU A 395 24.58 13.54 10.72
CA LEU A 395 25.84 13.70 10.00
C LEU A 395 26.61 14.94 10.45
N ASN A 396 25.94 16.08 10.68
CA ASN A 396 26.58 17.28 11.25
C ASN A 396 27.04 17.06 12.69
N ARG A 397 26.26 16.32 13.49
CA ARG A 397 26.70 15.94 14.84
C ARG A 397 27.93 15.04 14.79
N LEU A 398 27.95 14.06 13.88
CA LEU A 398 29.13 13.22 13.66
C LEU A 398 30.32 14.05 13.21
N SER A 399 30.11 15.08 12.36
CA SER A 399 31.21 15.94 11.93
C SER A 399 31.77 16.79 13.07
N ASP A 400 30.92 17.23 14.00
CA ASP A 400 31.37 17.96 15.19
C ASP A 400 32.10 17.05 16.19
N GLU A 401 31.71 15.77 16.28
CA GLU A 401 32.33 14.77 17.16
C GLU A 401 33.61 14.16 16.56
N SER A 402 33.76 14.16 15.23
CA SER A 402 34.93 13.61 14.55
C SER A 402 35.94 14.68 14.14
N HIS A 403 37.22 14.44 14.37
CA HIS A 403 38.29 15.28 13.85
C HIS A 403 38.75 14.90 12.43
N LEU A 404 38.16 13.84 11.86
CA LEU A 404 38.57 13.27 10.58
C LEU A 404 38.26 14.18 9.38
N LEU A 405 37.12 14.87 9.38
CA LEU A 405 36.77 15.80 8.28
C LEU A 405 37.66 17.06 8.24
N PRO A 406 37.98 17.72 9.38
CA PRO A 406 38.96 18.80 9.40
C PRO A 406 40.38 18.38 8.99
N GLU A 407 40.79 17.15 9.32
CA GLU A 407 42.11 16.62 8.99
C GLU A 407 42.25 16.28 7.50
N TYR A 408 41.17 15.77 6.88
CA TYR A 408 41.13 15.38 5.48
C TYR A 408 40.01 16.11 4.73
N PRO A 409 40.11 17.45 4.55
CA PRO A 409 39.11 18.19 3.80
C PRO A 409 39.17 17.80 2.32
N ILE A 410 38.01 17.75 1.65
CA ILE A 410 37.99 17.69 0.19
C ILE A 410 38.55 19.02 -0.33
N LEU A 411 39.86 19.07 -0.55
CA LEU A 411 40.45 20.08 -1.42
C LEU A 411 39.90 19.78 -2.81
N ALA A 412 39.05 20.68 -3.33
CA ALA A 412 38.45 20.60 -4.66
C ALA A 412 39.52 20.38 -5.75
N ARG A 413 39.93 19.13 -5.96
CA ARG A 413 41.00 18.72 -6.87
C ARG A 413 40.73 17.36 -7.50
N HIS A 414 39.48 17.09 -7.85
CA HIS A 414 39.14 16.18 -8.95
C HIS A 414 38.29 16.94 -9.97
N ALA A 415 38.88 17.99 -10.54
CA ALA A 415 38.44 18.59 -11.78
C ALA A 415 38.87 17.72 -12.96
N THR A 416 38.26 16.55 -13.11
CA THR A 416 38.21 15.81 -14.37
C THR A 416 36.83 15.16 -14.47
N ILE A 417 35.86 15.97 -14.89
CA ILE A 417 34.70 15.70 -15.76
C ILE A 417 33.77 16.92 -15.52
N PRO A 418 33.49 17.76 -16.52
CA PRO A 418 32.53 18.84 -16.36
C PRO A 418 31.13 18.25 -16.51
N THR A 419 30.58 17.70 -15.43
CA THR A 419 29.13 17.47 -15.35
C THR A 419 28.52 18.67 -14.64
N GLU A 420 27.52 19.27 -15.28
CA GLU A 420 26.85 20.50 -14.88
C GLU A 420 26.49 20.58 -13.38
N PRO A 421 26.52 21.78 -12.76
CA PRO A 421 26.27 21.94 -11.33
C PRO A 421 24.76 21.91 -11.05
N THR A 422 24.13 20.75 -11.13
CA THR A 422 22.98 20.47 -10.27
C THR A 422 23.53 20.46 -8.86
N LYS A 423 23.19 21.46 -8.04
CA LYS A 423 23.58 21.51 -6.61
C LYS A 423 23.30 20.13 -6.01
N PRO A 424 24.33 19.35 -5.64
CA PRO A 424 24.09 18.04 -5.05
C PRO A 424 23.30 18.23 -3.76
N ASP A 425 22.46 17.25 -3.43
CA ASP A 425 21.78 17.24 -2.15
C ASP A 425 22.83 17.36 -1.04
N GLU A 426 22.61 18.23 -0.06
CA GLU A 426 23.53 18.51 1.06
C GLU A 426 23.94 17.23 1.79
N VAL A 427 23.04 16.25 1.90
CA VAL A 427 23.33 14.93 2.49
C VAL A 427 24.38 14.19 1.67
N VAL A 428 24.26 14.23 0.35
CA VAL A 428 25.15 13.53 -0.58
C VAL A 428 26.52 14.18 -0.56
N ALA A 429 26.58 15.51 -0.60
CA ALA A 429 27.83 16.25 -0.51
C ALA A 429 28.59 15.94 0.79
N LEU A 430 27.89 15.86 1.92
CA LEU A 430 28.55 15.54 3.19
C LEU A 430 28.96 14.06 3.26
N ALA A 431 28.15 13.14 2.73
CA ALA A 431 28.51 11.73 2.65
C ALA A 431 29.75 11.49 1.77
N GLU A 432 29.87 12.20 0.65
CA GLU A 432 31.06 12.17 -0.21
C GLU A 432 32.30 12.69 0.53
N ALA A 433 32.17 13.74 1.35
CA ALA A 433 33.25 14.23 2.21
C ALA A 433 33.73 13.19 3.21
N TRP A 434 32.80 12.49 3.86
CA TRP A 434 33.13 11.40 4.78
C TRP A 434 33.80 10.22 4.08
N ALA A 435 33.31 9.82 2.91
CA ALA A 435 33.91 8.74 2.14
C ALA A 435 35.37 9.08 1.78
N PHE A 436 35.60 10.28 1.23
CA PHE A 436 36.94 10.76 0.89
C PHE A 436 37.86 10.82 2.12
N ALA A 437 37.40 11.44 3.20
CA ALA A 437 38.20 11.59 4.40
C ALA A 437 38.55 10.24 5.04
N SER A 438 37.62 9.26 5.00
CA SER A 438 37.88 7.90 5.50
C SER A 438 38.90 7.14 4.66
N GLU A 439 38.86 7.32 3.33
CA GLU A 439 39.84 6.72 2.42
C GLU A 439 41.22 7.36 2.61
N ALA A 440 41.29 8.69 2.71
CA ALA A 440 42.52 9.41 2.94
C ALA A 440 43.16 9.06 4.30
N ALA A 441 42.36 9.00 5.37
CA ALA A 441 42.83 8.55 6.69
C ALA A 441 43.36 7.11 6.62
N GLY A 442 42.61 6.20 5.99
CA GLY A 442 43.05 4.80 5.83
C GLY A 442 44.31 4.64 4.98
N MET A 443 44.55 5.53 4.00
CA MET A 443 45.80 5.55 3.24
C MET A 443 46.95 6.07 4.09
N ASN A 444 46.74 7.17 4.83
CA ASN A 444 47.77 7.75 5.69
C ASN A 444 48.19 6.78 6.81
N GLU A 445 47.23 6.17 7.51
CA GLU A 445 47.52 5.15 8.54
C GLU A 445 48.31 3.97 7.97
N ARG A 446 48.01 3.53 6.74
CA ARG A 446 48.78 2.47 6.08
C ARG A 446 50.20 2.89 5.73
N GLU A 447 50.41 4.16 5.38
CA GLU A 447 51.72 4.71 5.11
C GLU A 447 52.54 4.86 6.39
N ASP A 448 51.94 5.39 7.46
CA ASP A 448 52.55 5.50 8.79
C ASP A 448 52.95 4.12 9.35
N VAL A 449 52.08 3.12 9.20
CA VAL A 449 52.38 1.73 9.62
C VAL A 449 53.53 1.15 8.79
N LYS A 450 53.59 1.43 7.48
CA LYS A 450 54.73 0.97 6.67
C LYS A 450 56.02 1.64 7.11
N GLN A 451 56.01 2.95 7.32
CA GLN A 451 57.19 3.68 7.77
C GLN A 451 57.67 3.18 9.12
N THR A 452 56.78 2.99 10.10
CA THR A 452 57.15 2.47 11.43
C THR A 452 57.65 1.03 11.38
N ILE A 453 57.15 0.20 10.47
CA ILE A 453 57.69 -1.15 10.22
C ILE A 453 59.09 -1.06 9.60
N GLU A 454 59.31 -0.17 8.63
CA GLU A 454 60.62 0.04 8.01
C GLU A 454 61.64 0.52 9.04
N GLU A 455 61.30 1.53 9.85
CA GLU A 455 62.13 2.01 10.97
C GLU A 455 62.40 0.91 12.01
N GLY A 456 61.39 0.08 12.31
CA GLY A 456 61.53 -1.08 13.19
C GLY A 456 62.49 -2.14 12.64
N ILE A 457 62.48 -2.36 11.32
CA ILE A 457 63.40 -3.29 10.66
C ILE A 457 64.83 -2.72 10.64
N GLU A 458 64.99 -1.42 10.34
CA GLU A 458 66.29 -0.76 10.36
C GLU A 458 66.92 -0.80 11.76
N THR A 459 66.16 -0.44 12.78
CA THR A 459 66.63 -0.49 14.18
C THR A 459 66.95 -1.92 14.64
N ALA A 460 66.18 -2.92 14.22
CA ALA A 460 66.47 -4.33 14.50
C ALA A 460 67.77 -4.79 13.81
N GLN A 461 67.99 -4.41 12.55
CA GLN A 461 69.23 -4.71 11.82
C GLN A 461 70.44 -4.01 12.46
N ASP A 462 70.29 -2.77 12.91
CA ASP A 462 71.37 -2.06 13.60
C ASP A 462 71.68 -2.69 14.96
N ALA A 463 70.66 -3.13 15.71
CA ALA A 463 70.86 -3.90 16.93
C ALA A 463 71.57 -5.24 16.65
N GLU A 464 71.22 -5.94 15.56
CA GLU A 464 71.89 -7.17 15.14
C GLU A 464 73.37 -6.92 14.82
N LYS A 465 73.70 -5.86 14.09
CA LYS A 465 75.10 -5.47 13.82
C LYS A 465 75.87 -5.16 15.10
N VAL A 466 75.28 -4.37 16.01
CA VAL A 466 75.92 -4.03 17.30
C VAL A 466 76.14 -5.29 18.14
N LEU A 467 75.17 -6.21 18.17
CA LEU A 467 75.36 -7.50 18.83
C LEU A 467 76.51 -8.27 18.19
N GLN A 468 76.56 -8.37 16.86
CA GLN A 468 77.65 -9.02 16.15
C GLN A 468 79.00 -8.41 16.53
N GLU A 469 79.14 -7.08 16.56
CA GLU A 469 80.36 -6.39 17.00
C GLU A 469 80.75 -6.74 18.45
N VAL A 470 79.78 -6.80 19.38
CA VAL A 470 80.03 -7.19 20.78
C VAL A 470 80.48 -8.65 20.88
N TYR A 471 79.86 -9.55 20.12
CA TYR A 471 80.21 -10.96 20.07
C TYR A 471 81.60 -11.18 19.43
N ASP A 472 81.94 -10.41 18.40
CA ASP A 472 83.28 -10.39 17.78
C ASP A 472 84.34 -9.93 18.79
N VAL A 473 84.08 -8.86 19.56
CA VAL A 473 84.98 -8.40 20.65
C VAL A 473 85.15 -9.48 21.72
N LEU A 474 84.11 -10.27 21.97
CA LEU A 474 84.14 -11.41 22.90
C LEU A 474 84.77 -12.68 22.31
N ASN A 475 85.07 -12.70 21.00
CA ASN A 475 85.44 -13.85 20.17
C ASN A 475 84.47 -15.04 20.31
N GLN A 476 83.16 -14.75 20.28
CA GLN A 476 82.10 -15.76 20.27
C GLN A 476 81.30 -15.64 18.96
N ASP A 477 80.95 -16.77 18.33
CA ASP A 477 80.16 -16.77 17.09
C ASP A 477 78.66 -16.59 17.40
N LEU A 478 78.10 -15.42 17.04
CA LEU A 478 76.67 -15.10 17.19
C LEU A 478 75.76 -16.17 16.54
N GLU A 479 76.17 -16.68 15.37
CA GLU A 479 75.46 -17.69 14.59
C GLU A 479 75.46 -19.11 15.19
N GLU A 480 76.40 -19.42 16.10
CA GLU A 480 76.36 -20.68 16.86
C GLU A 480 75.37 -20.57 18.03
N VAL A 481 75.29 -19.40 18.68
CA VAL A 481 74.37 -19.13 19.80
C VAL A 481 72.91 -19.09 19.36
N LEU A 482 72.62 -18.42 18.24
CA LEU A 482 71.27 -18.39 17.65
C LEU A 482 70.83 -19.79 17.17
N ARG A 483 71.76 -20.61 16.66
CA ARG A 483 71.48 -22.01 16.26
C ARG A 483 71.26 -22.95 17.45
N ASP A 484 71.95 -22.76 18.57
CA ASP A 484 71.72 -23.56 19.78
C ASP A 484 70.38 -23.13 20.46
N GLN A 485 69.98 -21.85 20.41
CA GLN A 485 68.64 -21.41 20.86
C GLN A 485 67.49 -21.94 19.98
N GLY A 486 67.68 -22.06 18.66
CA GLY A 486 66.68 -22.63 17.75
C GLY A 486 66.34 -24.10 18.02
N LYS A 487 67.19 -24.83 18.77
CA LYS A 487 66.93 -26.22 19.19
C LYS A 487 66.16 -26.34 20.51
N GLU A 488 66.12 -25.28 21.33
CA GLU A 488 65.37 -25.24 22.59
C GLU A 488 64.12 -24.34 22.55
N GLY A 489 63.99 -23.44 21.56
CA GLY A 489 63.00 -22.36 21.56
C GLY A 489 61.67 -22.62 20.86
N ARG A 490 60.86 -23.59 21.33
CA ARG A 490 59.42 -23.65 21.00
C ARG A 490 58.51 -23.43 22.21
N THR A 491 59.05 -22.83 23.27
CA THR A 491 58.29 -22.39 24.45
C THR A 491 58.14 -20.88 24.43
N ASP A 492 56.88 -20.45 24.42
CA ASP A 492 56.41 -19.08 24.41
C ASP A 492 57.10 -18.24 25.51
N ILE A 493 57.84 -17.21 25.11
CA ILE A 493 58.65 -16.36 25.99
C ILE A 493 57.77 -15.73 27.09
N TRP A 494 56.50 -15.45 26.75
CA TRP A 494 55.50 -14.88 27.66
C TRP A 494 54.97 -15.85 28.71
N ALA A 495 55.10 -17.16 28.50
CA ALA A 495 54.69 -18.16 29.49
C ALA A 495 55.75 -18.38 30.59
N HIS A 496 57.01 -18.02 30.32
CA HIS A 496 58.12 -18.30 31.22
C HIS A 496 58.28 -17.26 32.34
N GLU A 497 57.85 -16.01 32.11
CA GLU A 497 57.93 -14.94 33.11
C GLU A 497 56.85 -15.09 34.20
N ALA A 498 55.71 -15.68 33.88
CA ALA A 498 54.65 -15.99 34.84
C ALA A 498 54.98 -17.18 35.78
N GLN A 499 56.01 -17.97 35.49
CA GLN A 499 56.32 -19.21 36.22
C GLN A 499 57.67 -19.23 36.96
N SER A 500 58.48 -18.17 36.88
CA SER A 500 59.89 -18.24 37.34
C SER A 500 60.14 -17.88 38.81
N SER A 501 59.13 -17.85 39.69
CA SER A 501 59.37 -17.55 41.12
C SER A 501 59.69 -18.77 42.00
N LYS A 502 59.74 -20.01 41.48
CA LYS A 502 60.05 -21.19 42.30
C LYS A 502 60.91 -22.23 41.57
N SER A 503 62.20 -22.23 41.96
CA SER A 503 63.14 -23.34 42.01
C SER A 503 63.29 -24.22 40.75
N ARG A 504 64.49 -24.20 40.16
CA ARG A 504 65.18 -25.45 39.87
C ARG A 504 66.69 -25.29 39.80
N MET A 505 67.37 -25.83 40.81
CA MET A 505 68.69 -26.42 40.62
C MET A 505 68.54 -27.72 39.84
N ARG A 506 69.26 -27.85 38.73
CA ARG A 506 69.88 -29.11 38.30
C ARG A 506 71.03 -28.82 37.34
N PRO A 507 72.23 -29.39 37.57
CA PRO A 507 73.34 -29.31 36.63
C PRO A 507 73.21 -30.47 35.63
N GLY A 508 73.48 -30.22 34.35
CA GLY A 508 73.47 -31.28 33.35
C GLY A 508 73.29 -30.75 31.94
N GLY A 509 74.35 -30.19 31.37
CA GLY A 509 74.46 -29.86 29.96
C GLY A 509 75.94 -29.69 29.64
N ASN A 510 76.45 -30.45 28.68
CA ASN A 510 77.87 -30.53 28.32
C ASN A 510 78.52 -29.15 28.13
N ASP A 511 79.57 -28.89 28.90
CA ASP A 511 80.49 -27.76 28.70
C ASP A 511 81.17 -27.88 27.34
N LYS A 512 80.55 -27.34 26.29
CA LYS A 512 81.31 -26.91 25.11
C LYS A 512 82.19 -25.76 25.59
N ARG A 513 83.51 -25.96 25.60
CA ARG A 513 84.51 -24.94 25.96
C ARG A 513 84.08 -23.58 25.40
N ALA A 514 83.85 -22.61 26.27
CA ALA A 514 83.78 -21.23 25.87
C ALA A 514 85.04 -20.94 25.05
N LYS A 515 84.88 -20.57 23.79
CA LYS A 515 85.99 -20.05 22.98
C LYS A 515 85.98 -18.54 23.20
N GLY A 516 87.12 -18.00 23.60
CA GLY A 516 87.28 -16.58 23.85
C GLY A 516 88.42 -16.26 24.82
N PRO A 517 88.85 -15.00 24.93
CA PRO A 517 89.94 -14.57 25.80
C PRO A 517 89.72 -14.91 27.28
N TRP A 518 88.44 -15.03 27.67
CA TRP A 518 87.99 -15.33 29.04
C TRP A 518 87.94 -16.83 29.37
N ALA A 519 88.08 -17.72 28.38
CA ALA A 519 88.11 -19.17 28.59
C ALA A 519 89.29 -19.65 29.45
N ARG A 520 90.30 -18.79 29.64
CA ARG A 520 91.46 -19.05 30.52
C ARG A 520 91.24 -18.58 31.96
N LEU A 521 90.13 -17.88 32.25
CA LEU A 521 89.79 -17.37 33.58
C LEU A 521 89.01 -18.39 34.43
N ASP A 522 88.60 -19.53 33.85
CA ASP A 522 87.98 -20.64 34.58
C ASP A 522 89.04 -21.42 35.39
N GLY A 523 89.56 -20.79 36.45
CA GLY A 523 89.99 -21.38 37.72
C GLY A 523 90.98 -22.57 37.74
N ARG A 524 91.46 -23.09 36.62
CA ARG A 524 92.43 -24.20 36.56
C ARG A 524 93.78 -23.68 36.09
N ILE A 525 94.40 -22.88 36.95
CA ILE A 525 95.85 -22.73 36.93
C ILE A 525 96.40 -24.07 37.45
N GLY A 526 97.12 -24.78 36.59
CA GLY A 526 97.73 -26.05 36.95
C GLY A 526 98.73 -25.86 38.08
N VAL A 527 98.57 -26.65 39.15
CA VAL A 527 99.70 -27.09 39.95
C VAL A 527 100.34 -28.22 39.14
N THR A 528 101.48 -27.94 38.53
CA THR A 528 102.38 -28.96 38.00
C THR A 528 103.63 -28.98 38.88
N ASP A 529 103.91 -30.13 39.47
CA ASP A 529 105.28 -30.53 39.87
C ASP A 529 106.21 -30.61 38.65
#